data_AF-A0A5J5WJE3-F1
#
_entry.id   AF-A0A5J5WJE3-F1
#
_cell.length_a   1.000
_cell.length_b   1.000
_cell.length_c   1.000
_cell.angle_alpha   90.00
_cell.angle_beta   90.00
_cell.angle_gamma   90.00
#
_symmetry.space_group_name_H-M   'P 1'
#
loop_
_entity.id
_entity.type
_entity.pdbx_description
1 polymer ?
#
loop_
_entity_poly.entity_id
_entity_poly.type
_entity_poly.pdbx_seq_one_letter_code
_entity_poly.pdbx_strand_id
1 'polypeptide(L)'
;MKRIYPYIEQELVESVVEADSKKQERKRKIEEKKVYTQLYEAMEALLHICKDGCRTICPRDKMLKGNQIACNFPACKGLEALVHHFSGCKTRVPGGCGHCKRMWQLLEIHSRMCNERDSCKVPLCRHFKEKIQQQCKKDETKWKLLVNKVIAAKNGSYLFSSR
;
A
#
# COMPACT_ATOMS: atom_id res chain seq x y z
N MET A 1 16.93 55.97 14.30
CA MET A 1 15.92 54.92 14.52
C MET A 1 16.62 53.76 15.23
N LYS A 2 16.25 53.48 16.49
CA LYS A 2 16.95 52.50 17.35
C LYS A 2 16.72 51.09 16.80
N ARG A 3 17.78 50.28 16.68
CA ARG A 3 17.68 48.83 16.42
C ARG A 3 16.80 48.23 17.50
N ILE A 4 15.61 47.78 17.10
CA ILE A 4 14.71 47.04 17.96
C ILE A 4 15.42 45.71 18.26
N TYR A 5 15.32 45.29 19.51
CA TYR A 5 16.12 44.27 20.19
C TYR A 5 16.50 43.06 19.31
N PRO A 6 17.79 42.92 18.89
CA PRO A 6 18.24 41.82 18.01
C PRO A 6 17.99 40.43 18.62
N TYR A 7 17.93 40.34 19.95
CA TYR A 7 17.54 39.12 20.66
C TYR A 7 16.07 38.71 20.42
N ILE A 8 15.15 39.67 20.40
CA ILE A 8 13.71 39.42 20.18
C ILE A 8 13.47 39.03 18.71
N GLU A 9 14.20 39.66 17.78
CA GLU A 9 14.15 39.27 16.36
C GLU A 9 14.65 37.83 16.18
N GLN A 10 15.74 37.45 16.85
CA GLN A 10 16.25 36.09 16.83
C GLN A 10 15.27 35.07 17.45
N GLU A 11 14.71 35.38 18.62
CA GLU A 11 13.71 34.53 19.29
C GLU A 11 12.45 34.33 18.43
N LEU A 12 11.98 35.39 17.76
CA LEU A 12 10.87 35.31 16.83
C LEU A 12 11.19 34.40 15.65
N VAL A 13 12.37 34.54 15.04
CA VAL A 13 12.83 33.68 13.94
C VAL A 13 12.89 32.21 14.39
N GLU A 14 13.48 31.93 15.55
CA GLU A 14 13.56 30.57 16.11
C GLU A 14 12.16 29.97 16.33
N SER A 15 11.23 30.75 16.88
CA SER A 15 9.84 30.29 17.10
C SER A 15 9.12 29.95 15.78
N VAL A 16 9.34 30.71 14.71
CA VAL A 16 8.75 30.47 13.39
C VAL A 16 9.35 29.23 12.74
N VAL A 17 10.67 29.05 12.83
CA VAL A 17 11.37 27.86 12.30
C VAL A 17 10.88 26.59 13.02
N GLU A 18 10.73 26.63 14.34
CA GLU A 18 10.16 25.51 15.08
C GLU A 18 8.72 25.21 14.69
N ALA A 19 7.89 26.23 14.54
CA ALA A 19 6.49 26.07 14.14
C ALA A 19 6.36 25.45 12.74
N ASP A 20 7.17 25.90 11.79
CA ASP A 20 7.18 25.33 10.44
C ASP A 20 7.73 23.90 10.42
N SER A 21 8.79 23.62 11.19
CA SER A 21 9.33 22.26 11.35
C SER A 21 8.28 21.29 11.89
N LYS A 22 7.55 21.69 12.94
CA LYS A 22 6.44 20.91 13.52
C LYS A 22 5.31 20.70 12.51
N LYS A 23 5.00 21.72 11.69
CA LYS A 23 3.97 21.65 10.64
C LYS A 23 4.39 20.70 9.51
N GLN A 24 5.63 20.79 9.05
CA GLN A 24 6.19 19.91 8.02
C GLN A 24 6.25 18.47 8.50
N GLU A 25 6.65 18.23 9.75
CA GLU A 25 6.66 16.88 10.32
C GLU A 25 5.25 16.28 10.38
N ARG A 26 4.24 17.06 10.79
CA ARG A 26 2.84 16.64 10.78
C ARG A 26 2.36 16.28 9.38
N LYS A 27 2.67 17.11 8.37
CA LYS A 27 2.33 16.83 6.97
C LYS A 27 2.98 15.52 6.49
N ARG A 28 4.27 15.33 6.76
CA ARG A 28 5.01 14.11 6.41
C ARG A 28 4.38 12.86 7.06
N LYS A 29 4.00 12.93 8.33
CA LYS A 29 3.31 11.83 9.04
C LYS A 29 1.94 11.50 8.42
N ILE A 30 1.19 12.51 8.00
CA ILE A 30 -0.11 12.33 7.32
C ILE A 30 0.09 11.66 5.95
N GLU A 31 1.04 12.15 5.16
CA GLU A 31 1.36 11.57 3.85
C GLU A 31 1.87 10.14 3.96
N GLU A 32 2.76 9.87 4.92
CA GLU A 32 3.24 8.52 5.21
C GLU A 32 2.08 7.59 5.59
N LYS A 33 1.17 8.03 6.48
CA LYS A 33 -0.01 7.24 6.86
C LYS A 33 -0.90 6.93 5.64
N LYS A 34 -1.14 7.91 4.76
CA LYS A 34 -1.93 7.71 3.53
C LYS A 34 -1.35 6.61 2.65
N VAL A 35 -0.03 6.56 2.47
CA VAL A 35 0.64 5.53 1.67
C VAL A 35 0.37 4.14 2.25
N TYR A 36 0.50 3.96 3.57
CA TYR A 36 0.23 2.66 4.20
C TYR A 36 -1.26 2.27 4.16
N THR A 37 -2.17 3.24 4.28
CA THR A 37 -3.62 3.00 4.11
C THR A 37 -3.92 2.52 2.69
N GLN A 38 -3.39 3.18 1.66
CA GLN A 38 -3.56 2.75 0.27
C GLN A 38 -2.99 1.36 0.01
N LEU A 39 -1.85 1.04 0.63
CA LEU A 39 -1.27 -0.29 0.52
C LEU A 39 -2.16 -1.34 1.19
N TYR A 40 -2.77 -1.04 2.34
CA TYR A 40 -3.73 -1.93 3.00
C TYR A 40 -4.98 -2.16 2.12
N GLU A 41 -5.57 -1.10 1.58
CA GLU A 41 -6.72 -1.19 0.65
C GLU A 41 -6.38 -2.03 -0.58
N ALA A 42 -5.16 -1.90 -1.11
CA ALA A 42 -4.69 -2.72 -2.21
C ALA A 42 -4.57 -4.21 -1.82
N MET A 43 -4.17 -4.53 -0.58
CA MET A 43 -4.16 -5.92 -0.10
C MET A 43 -5.56 -6.51 0.02
N GLU A 44 -6.53 -5.73 0.51
CA GLU A 44 -7.93 -6.16 0.59
C GLU A 44 -8.54 -6.35 -0.80
N ALA A 45 -8.31 -5.41 -1.72
CA ALA A 45 -8.75 -5.54 -3.10
C ALA A 45 -8.11 -6.77 -3.78
N LEU A 46 -6.81 -7.01 -3.58
CA LEU A 46 -6.12 -8.18 -4.13
C LEU A 46 -6.75 -9.49 -3.61
N LEU A 47 -7.03 -9.56 -2.31
CA LEU A 47 -7.73 -10.70 -1.71
C LEU A 47 -9.12 -10.89 -2.32
N HIS A 48 -9.91 -9.83 -2.42
CA HIS A 48 -11.24 -9.86 -3.03
C HIS A 48 -11.19 -10.39 -4.48
N ILE A 49 -10.27 -9.86 -5.29
CA ILE A 49 -10.12 -10.25 -6.70
C ILE A 49 -9.75 -11.73 -6.83
N CYS A 50 -8.83 -12.22 -6.00
CA CYS A 50 -8.32 -13.59 -6.10
C CYS A 50 -9.22 -14.64 -5.41
N LYS A 51 -9.92 -14.27 -4.33
CA LYS A 51 -10.73 -15.21 -3.52
C LYS A 51 -12.19 -15.19 -3.91
N ASP A 52 -12.79 -14.00 -4.00
CA ASP A 52 -14.24 -13.84 -4.18
C ASP A 52 -14.60 -13.60 -5.66
N GLY A 53 -13.65 -13.07 -6.43
CA GLY A 53 -13.86 -12.62 -7.80
C GLY A 53 -14.50 -11.24 -7.83
N CYS A 54 -13.85 -10.29 -8.50
CA CYS A 54 -14.36 -8.93 -8.61
C CYS A 54 -15.24 -8.79 -9.86
N ARG A 55 -16.53 -8.51 -9.69
CA ARG A 55 -17.50 -8.37 -10.79
C ARG A 55 -17.22 -7.17 -11.70
N THR A 56 -16.44 -6.19 -11.24
CA THR A 56 -16.04 -5.02 -12.04
C THR A 56 -14.76 -5.25 -12.84
N ILE A 57 -14.00 -6.31 -12.54
CA ILE A 57 -12.78 -6.69 -13.29
C ILE A 57 -13.17 -7.78 -14.29
N CYS A 58 -13.46 -7.37 -15.52
CA CYS A 58 -13.91 -8.28 -16.58
C CYS A 58 -12.75 -8.71 -17.48
N PRO A 59 -12.67 -9.97 -17.94
CA PRO A 59 -11.71 -10.34 -18.99
C PRO A 59 -11.72 -9.34 -20.15
N ARG A 60 -10.53 -9.08 -20.72
CA ARG A 60 -10.22 -7.94 -21.61
C ARG A 60 -11.18 -7.76 -22.80
N ASP A 61 -11.94 -8.80 -23.15
CA ASP A 61 -12.77 -8.88 -24.35
C ASP A 61 -14.29 -8.76 -24.10
N LYS A 62 -14.73 -8.47 -22.87
CA LYS A 62 -16.16 -8.29 -22.54
C LYS A 62 -16.42 -6.95 -21.86
N MET A 63 -16.87 -5.97 -22.65
CA MET A 63 -17.44 -4.74 -22.09
C MET A 63 -18.78 -5.07 -21.43
N LEU A 64 -18.89 -4.87 -20.11
CA LEU A 64 -20.16 -5.01 -19.39
C LEU A 64 -21.11 -3.89 -19.83
N LYS A 65 -22.01 -4.19 -20.76
CA LYS A 65 -23.22 -3.39 -21.02
C LYS A 65 -24.22 -3.69 -19.90
N GLY A 66 -24.45 -2.71 -19.02
CA GLY A 66 -25.51 -2.74 -18.01
C GLY A 66 -25.02 -2.36 -16.61
N ASN A 67 -25.83 -1.52 -15.94
CA ASN A 67 -25.69 -1.00 -14.56
C ASN A 67 -24.49 -1.56 -13.78
N GLN A 68 -23.35 -0.86 -13.83
CA GLN A 68 -22.15 -1.24 -13.09
C GLN A 68 -22.46 -1.14 -11.60
N ILE A 69 -22.67 -2.28 -10.95
CA ILE A 69 -22.63 -2.37 -9.49
C ILE A 69 -21.21 -1.99 -9.08
N ALA A 70 -21.06 -0.87 -8.37
CA ALA A 70 -19.77 -0.42 -7.87
C ALA A 70 -19.19 -1.49 -6.92
N CYS A 71 -17.89 -1.77 -7.04
CA CYS A 71 -17.21 -2.66 -6.13
C CYS A 71 -16.94 -1.93 -4.81
N ASN A 72 -17.21 -2.59 -3.67
CA ASN A 72 -16.98 -2.03 -2.33
C ASN A 72 -15.49 -1.91 -1.97
N PHE A 73 -14.59 -2.47 -2.78
CA PHE A 73 -13.15 -2.39 -2.57
C PHE A 73 -12.57 -1.26 -3.45
N PRO A 74 -12.17 -0.12 -2.85
CA PRO A 74 -11.81 1.08 -3.60
C PRO A 74 -10.59 0.88 -4.51
N ALA A 75 -9.66 0.01 -4.11
CA ALA A 75 -8.46 -0.27 -4.87
C ALA A 75 -8.66 -1.25 -6.04
N CYS A 76 -9.82 -1.90 -6.19
CA CYS A 76 -10.04 -2.87 -7.27
C CYS A 76 -9.85 -2.26 -8.66
N LYS A 77 -10.37 -1.05 -8.89
CA LYS A 77 -10.19 -0.35 -10.18
C LYS A 77 -8.71 0.00 -10.42
N GLY A 78 -7.98 0.39 -9.38
CA GLY A 78 -6.55 0.67 -9.47
C GLY A 78 -5.70 -0.57 -9.79
N LEU A 79 -6.12 -1.75 -9.33
CA LEU A 79 -5.42 -3.01 -9.57
C LEU A 79 -5.81 -3.69 -10.89
N GLU A 80 -6.94 -3.35 -11.49
CA GLU A 80 -7.48 -3.97 -12.71
C GLU A 80 -6.43 -4.08 -13.84
N ALA A 81 -5.74 -2.99 -14.16
CA ALA A 81 -4.72 -3.00 -15.21
C ALA A 81 -3.55 -3.93 -14.89
N LEU A 82 -3.12 -3.98 -13.62
CA LEU A 82 -2.07 -4.88 -13.16
C LEU A 82 -2.52 -6.34 -13.24
N VAL A 83 -3.76 -6.63 -12.85
CA VAL A 83 -4.33 -7.99 -12.92
C VAL A 83 -4.43 -8.45 -14.37
N HIS A 84 -5.01 -7.65 -15.26
CA HIS A 84 -5.07 -7.99 -16.68
C HIS A 84 -3.68 -8.18 -17.28
N HIS A 85 -2.76 -7.26 -17.00
CA HIS A 85 -1.41 -7.38 -17.49
C HIS A 85 -0.77 -8.68 -16.98
N PHE A 86 -0.83 -8.92 -15.67
CA PHE A 86 -0.23 -10.08 -15.04
C PHE A 86 -0.78 -11.38 -15.62
N SER A 87 -2.08 -11.48 -15.90
CA SER A 87 -2.69 -12.68 -16.49
C SER A 87 -2.32 -12.94 -17.94
N GLY A 88 -1.88 -11.93 -18.70
CA GLY A 88 -1.53 -12.06 -20.12
C GLY A 88 -0.05 -11.90 -20.46
N CYS A 89 0.77 -11.43 -19.52
CA CYS A 89 2.17 -11.12 -19.81
C CYS A 89 3.02 -12.39 -19.91
N LYS A 90 3.86 -12.48 -20.96
CA LYS A 90 4.77 -13.61 -21.21
C LYS A 90 6.11 -13.48 -20.48
N THR A 91 6.48 -12.27 -20.04
CA THR A 91 7.76 -11.97 -19.37
C THR A 91 7.60 -11.87 -17.85
N ARG A 92 6.93 -12.84 -17.22
CA ARG A 92 6.75 -12.87 -15.76
C ARG A 92 8.04 -13.33 -15.09
N VAL A 93 8.99 -12.39 -14.95
CA VAL A 93 10.33 -12.48 -14.30
C VAL A 93 11.30 -13.54 -14.89
N PRO A 94 12.63 -13.48 -14.67
CA PRO A 94 13.53 -12.37 -14.28
C PRO A 94 13.90 -11.47 -15.48
N GLY A 95 14.08 -10.16 -15.24
CA GLY A 95 14.18 -9.12 -16.29
C GLY A 95 12.83 -8.54 -16.74
N GLY A 96 11.72 -9.05 -16.18
CA GLY A 96 10.34 -8.73 -16.57
C GLY A 96 9.96 -7.24 -16.52
N CYS A 97 8.79 -6.93 -17.07
CA CYS A 97 8.30 -5.56 -17.22
C CYS A 97 7.92 -4.89 -15.87
N GLY A 98 7.76 -3.56 -15.88
CA GLY A 98 7.38 -2.79 -14.70
C GLY A 98 6.05 -3.18 -14.05
N HIS A 99 5.03 -3.54 -14.85
CA HIS A 99 3.72 -3.96 -14.34
C HIS A 99 3.81 -5.30 -13.58
N CYS A 100 4.53 -6.28 -14.15
CA CYS A 100 4.77 -7.55 -13.46
C CYS A 100 5.59 -7.35 -12.20
N LYS A 101 6.62 -6.47 -12.20
CA LYS A 101 7.39 -6.16 -10.98
C LYS A 101 6.50 -5.62 -9.86
N ARG A 102 5.61 -4.68 -10.16
CA ARG A 102 4.65 -4.14 -9.18
C ARG A 102 3.69 -5.21 -8.66
N MET A 103 3.14 -6.05 -9.54
CA MET A 103 2.28 -7.16 -9.11
C MET A 103 3.03 -8.14 -8.21
N TRP A 104 4.26 -8.51 -8.56
CA TRP A 104 5.11 -9.37 -7.73
C TRP A 104 5.33 -8.78 -6.34
N GLN A 105 5.57 -7.46 -6.22
CA GLN A 105 5.70 -6.79 -4.93
C GLN A 105 4.42 -6.88 -4.10
N LEU A 106 3.23 -6.71 -4.71
CA LEU A 106 1.96 -6.85 -4.01
C LEU A 106 1.72 -8.28 -3.50
N LEU A 107 2.00 -9.29 -4.34
CA LEU A 107 1.91 -10.71 -3.94
C LEU A 107 2.92 -11.05 -2.84
N GLU A 108 4.12 -10.45 -2.91
CA GLU A 108 5.17 -10.61 -1.92
C GLU A 108 4.76 -10.02 -0.55
N ILE A 109 4.19 -8.80 -0.53
CA ILE A 109 3.65 -8.16 0.68
C ILE A 109 2.51 -9.02 1.25
N HIS A 110 1.57 -9.44 0.40
CA HIS A 110 0.46 -10.30 0.80
C HIS A 110 0.95 -11.55 1.54
N SER A 111 1.94 -12.26 0.98
CA SER A 111 2.46 -13.50 1.56
C SER A 111 2.99 -13.33 2.99
N ARG A 112 3.51 -12.15 3.34
CA ARG A 112 4.02 -11.80 4.68
C ARG A 112 2.92 -11.45 5.67
N MET A 113 1.79 -10.95 5.18
CA MET A 113 0.62 -10.61 6.00
C MET A 113 -0.36 -11.78 6.13
N CYS A 114 -0.28 -12.76 5.22
CA CYS A 114 -1.23 -13.84 5.11
C CYS A 114 -0.93 -14.96 6.13
N ASN A 115 -1.91 -15.30 6.96
CA ASN A 115 -1.80 -16.42 7.91
C ASN A 115 -2.24 -17.77 7.31
N GLU A 116 -2.96 -17.75 6.18
CA GLU A 116 -3.41 -18.97 5.48
C GLU A 116 -2.25 -19.64 4.74
N ARG A 117 -1.85 -20.87 5.12
CA ARG A 117 -0.72 -21.58 4.47
C ARG A 117 -1.13 -22.24 3.15
N ASP A 118 -2.11 -23.12 3.18
CA ASP A 118 -2.47 -23.96 2.01
C ASP A 118 -3.81 -23.59 1.36
N SER A 119 -4.67 -22.86 2.07
CA SER A 119 -5.99 -22.43 1.57
C SER A 119 -5.96 -21.11 0.80
N CYS A 120 -4.85 -20.38 0.84
CA CYS A 120 -4.78 -19.03 0.29
C CYS A 120 -4.98 -19.06 -1.23
N LYS A 121 -5.97 -18.31 -1.72
CA LYS A 121 -6.29 -18.21 -3.16
C LYS A 121 -5.44 -17.19 -3.91
N VAL A 122 -4.60 -16.43 -3.23
CA VAL A 122 -3.74 -15.43 -3.87
C VAL A 122 -2.57 -16.13 -4.59
N PRO A 123 -2.34 -15.86 -5.89
CA PRO A 123 -1.31 -16.53 -6.66
C PRO A 123 0.08 -16.27 -6.06
N LEU A 124 0.97 -17.25 -6.16
CA LEU A 124 2.35 -17.19 -5.66
C LEU A 124 2.49 -16.96 -4.14
N CYS A 125 1.41 -16.87 -3.36
CA CYS A 125 1.49 -16.66 -1.92
C CYS A 125 2.37 -17.72 -1.23
N ARG A 126 2.11 -19.00 -1.52
CA ARG A 126 2.94 -20.13 -1.02
C ARG A 126 4.40 -20.04 -1.46
N HIS A 127 4.64 -19.76 -2.75
CA HIS A 127 5.99 -19.62 -3.30
C HIS A 127 6.80 -18.53 -2.56
N PHE A 128 6.18 -17.38 -2.30
CA PHE A 128 6.85 -16.34 -1.52
C PHE A 128 7.06 -16.74 -0.07
N LYS A 129 6.11 -17.43 0.58
CA LYS A 129 6.30 -17.94 1.95
C LYS A 129 7.51 -18.85 2.07
N GLU A 130 7.68 -19.76 1.11
CA GLU A 130 8.85 -20.65 1.02
C GLU A 130 10.13 -19.84 0.81
N LYS A 131 10.12 -18.84 -0.09
CA LYS A 131 11.26 -17.96 -0.33
C LYS A 131 11.62 -17.10 0.90
N ILE A 132 10.65 -16.65 1.67
CA ILE A 132 10.86 -15.84 2.89
C ILE A 132 11.63 -16.61 3.95
N GLN A 133 11.38 -17.93 4.08
CA GLN A 133 12.12 -18.78 5.02
C GLN A 133 13.63 -18.83 4.73
N GLN A 134 14.03 -18.53 3.49
CA GLN A 134 15.42 -18.51 3.04
C GLN A 134 16.03 -17.09 3.03
N GLN A 135 15.30 -16.05 3.46
CA GLN A 135 15.79 -14.67 3.46
C GLN A 135 16.73 -14.35 4.63
N CYS A 136 17.54 -13.29 4.46
CA CYS A 136 18.42 -12.81 5.52
C CYS A 136 17.63 -12.08 6.63
N LYS A 137 18.16 -12.12 7.86
CA LYS A 137 17.55 -11.48 9.04
C LYS A 137 17.32 -9.96 8.87
N LYS A 138 18.19 -9.27 8.11
CA LYS A 138 18.08 -7.81 7.88
C LYS A 138 16.89 -7.44 6.98
N ASP A 139 16.58 -8.28 6.01
CA ASP A 139 15.42 -8.04 5.15
C ASP A 139 14.15 -8.38 5.92
N GLU A 140 14.17 -9.45 6.72
CA GLU A 140 13.07 -9.83 7.58
C GLU A 140 12.63 -8.70 8.54
N THR A 141 13.58 -7.98 9.17
CA THR A 141 13.25 -6.85 10.06
C THR A 141 12.61 -5.68 9.32
N LYS A 142 13.11 -5.32 8.13
CA LYS A 142 12.50 -4.29 7.28
C LYS A 142 11.08 -4.64 6.89
N TRP A 143 10.86 -5.90 6.50
CA TRP A 143 9.56 -6.42 6.14
C TRP A 143 8.58 -6.43 7.31
N LYS A 144 9.02 -6.86 8.50
CA LYS A 144 8.23 -6.79 9.74
C LYS A 144 7.80 -5.35 10.05
N LEU A 145 8.70 -4.39 9.91
CA LEU A 145 8.36 -2.97 10.10
C LEU A 145 7.30 -2.50 9.10
N LEU A 146 7.45 -2.84 7.81
CA LEU A 146 6.46 -2.49 6.78
C LEU A 146 5.08 -3.06 7.11
N VAL A 147 5.00 -4.35 7.42
CA VAL A 147 3.73 -5.02 7.76
C VAL A 147 3.08 -4.36 8.98
N ASN A 148 3.86 -4.07 10.02
CA ASN A 148 3.34 -3.38 11.21
C ASN A 148 2.77 -2.00 10.89
N LYS A 149 3.43 -1.22 10.02
CA LYS A 149 2.93 0.10 9.61
C LYS A 149 1.64 0.00 8.79
N VAL A 150 1.52 -0.99 7.91
CA VAL A 150 0.32 -1.26 7.12
C VAL A 150 -0.86 -1.66 8.01
N ILE A 151 -0.64 -2.56 8.98
CA ILE A 151 -1.67 -2.98 9.94
C ILE A 151 -2.06 -1.82 10.88
N ALA A 152 -1.09 -1.01 11.34
CA ALA A 152 -1.37 0.15 12.17
C ALA A 152 -2.20 1.21 11.42
N ALA A 153 -1.92 1.42 10.13
CA ALA A 153 -2.67 2.34 9.29
C ALA A 153 -4.16 1.96 9.20
N LYS A 154 -4.48 0.66 9.10
CA LYS A 154 -5.85 0.12 9.16
C LYS A 154 -6.57 0.54 10.44
N ASN A 155 -6.00 0.24 11.60
CA ASN A 155 -6.65 0.47 12.90
C ASN A 155 -6.90 1.97 13.15
N GLY A 156 -6.01 2.82 12.63
CA GLY A 156 -6.17 4.26 12.65
C GLY A 156 -7.18 4.82 11.64
N SER A 157 -7.75 4.01 10.74
CA SER A 157 -8.85 4.40 9.83
C SER A 157 -10.21 4.15 10.47
N TYR A 158 -10.38 3.01 11.16
CA TYR A 158 -11.62 2.70 11.88
C TYR A 158 -11.91 3.70 13.00
N LEU A 159 -10.88 4.21 13.69
CA LEU A 159 -11.03 5.24 14.73
C LEU A 159 -11.50 6.61 14.21
N PHE A 160 -11.34 6.89 12.91
CA PHE A 160 -11.86 8.11 12.28
C PHE A 160 -13.22 7.91 11.60
N SER A 161 -13.59 6.67 11.29
CA SER A 161 -14.87 6.34 10.66
C SER A 161 -16.00 6.06 11.66
N SER A 162 -15.70 6.03 12.97
CA SER A 162 -16.65 5.84 14.07
C SER A 162 -16.90 7.11 14.90
N ARG A 163 -16.78 8.29 14.29
CA ARG A 163 -17.19 9.58 14.87
C ARG A 163 -18.17 10.30 13.97
#